data_AF-A0A2V5NDB1-F1
#
_entry.id   AF-A0A2V5NDB1-F1
#
_cell.length_a   1.000
_cell.length_b   1.000
_cell.length_c   1.000
_cell.angle_alpha   90.00
_cell.angle_beta   90.00
_cell.angle_gamma   90.00
#
_symmetry.space_group_name_H-M   'P 1'
#
loop_
_entity.id
_entity.type
_entity.pdbx_description
1 polymer ?
#
loop_
_entity_poly.entity_id
_entity_poly.type
_entity_poly.pdbx_seq_one_letter_code
_entity_poly.pdbx_strand_id
1 'polypeptide(L)'
;MTNPAPGINAAGALFSRKGFFVRASRLAICLLGFGLIAGAEPPEPGAAARGKEIYVNGVDASGVQIKCVTGGQATEVPAAILKCVSCHGKDGRGKPEGGIFPSNIRWSELAKPYSVTTQSSRKRPPYSERLLVRAVTMGLDAGGNNLQATMPRYHLSHQQAADLVAYLKELDQEQDPGVTDDAIVLGVVLPPESTSAGMNRAVRETLTAAFDALNREGGVYGRKLLCRFTSAQGENGAAAFDSFIEREQPFALLESYIAGDEREIAAIIERRRIPIIQPITLSTGLRPRGARYMFYLSSGIEGQCSALLKFAMEREEMGAARSFLIVHDGMVEEFVGELATAPLAQRVGRVRVIRTDEIGDWSSLLSEADPNAVFWLASGRALGDLLAGAERAKIYPMLLAPNALVGQQIYQAPQGFAKRIFLSFPILPEDQSAGGRAEFHRLAGSGHFSEGDLATRLSALSAAKLLIEALKKVGREVTREKLVATCEQFYELNLGQMRPVSFGPDRRVGTPGAHMVGVDLQTRGLALPAQWVDCEVR
;
A
#
# COMPACT_ATOMS: atom_id res chain seq x y z
N MET A 1 68.83 -29.14 18.37
CA MET A 1 68.58 -28.68 16.99
C MET A 1 67.07 -28.71 16.75
N THR A 2 66.59 -27.71 16.02
CA THR A 2 65.21 -27.50 15.51
C THR A 2 64.09 -27.23 16.51
N ASN A 3 63.61 -25.98 16.38
CA ASN A 3 62.53 -25.26 17.03
C ASN A 3 61.14 -25.66 16.44
N PRO A 4 60.02 -25.30 17.11
CA PRO A 4 58.65 -25.70 16.78
C PRO A 4 57.85 -24.63 16.02
N ALA A 5 56.54 -24.88 15.89
CA ALA A 5 55.47 -24.09 15.29
C ALA A 5 55.42 -22.58 15.62
N PRO A 6 54.54 -21.83 14.93
CA PRO A 6 53.91 -20.69 15.58
C PRO A 6 52.40 -20.55 15.32
N GLY A 7 51.75 -19.86 16.26
CA GLY A 7 50.44 -19.26 16.11
C GLY A 7 50.51 -17.72 16.23
N ILE A 8 49.44 -17.09 15.71
CA ILE A 8 48.69 -15.94 16.24
C ILE A 8 49.34 -14.52 16.25
N ASN A 9 48.66 -13.65 15.47
CA ASN A 9 48.32 -12.21 15.60
C ASN A 9 49.32 -11.05 15.52
N ALA A 10 48.85 -10.08 14.73
CA ALA A 10 48.65 -8.65 15.02
C ALA A 10 49.61 -7.60 14.41
N ALA A 11 48.93 -6.66 13.74
CA ALA A 11 49.10 -5.21 13.77
C ALA A 11 50.23 -4.54 12.98
N GLY A 12 49.81 -3.45 12.29
CA GLY A 12 50.47 -2.16 12.48
C GLY A 12 51.32 -1.67 11.31
N ALA A 13 50.71 -0.83 10.48
CA ALA A 13 51.39 -0.01 9.50
C ALA A 13 52.33 1.04 10.15
N LEU A 14 53.45 1.35 9.50
CA LEU A 14 53.74 2.69 8.92
C LEU A 14 55.22 2.89 8.53
N PHE A 15 55.39 3.70 7.47
CA PHE A 15 56.57 4.43 6.98
C PHE A 15 57.73 3.68 6.31
N SER A 16 57.93 3.98 5.01
CA SER A 16 59.12 4.75 4.60
C SER A 16 58.99 5.35 3.19
N ARG A 17 59.50 6.58 3.06
CA ARG A 17 59.56 7.45 1.88
C ARG A 17 60.69 7.05 0.93
N LYS A 18 60.50 7.35 -0.37
CA LYS A 18 61.45 7.86 -1.41
C LYS A 18 60.66 7.79 -2.73
N GLY A 19 60.25 8.85 -3.42
CA GLY A 19 60.91 10.09 -3.79
C GLY A 19 61.52 9.92 -5.19
N PHE A 20 60.88 10.42 -6.26
CA PHE A 20 61.57 10.73 -7.53
C PHE A 20 60.77 11.71 -8.42
N PHE A 21 61.57 12.48 -9.16
CA PHE A 21 61.36 13.72 -9.89
C PHE A 21 60.26 13.79 -10.98
N VAL A 22 59.77 15.03 -11.13
CA VAL A 22 58.91 15.57 -12.20
C VAL A 22 59.67 15.68 -13.53
N ARG A 23 59.04 15.27 -14.63
CA ARG A 23 59.30 15.79 -15.99
C ARG A 23 57.97 15.99 -16.73
N ALA A 24 57.64 17.26 -16.97
CA ALA A 24 56.52 17.67 -17.80
C ALA A 24 56.84 17.37 -19.28
N SER A 25 55.88 16.77 -19.99
CA SER A 25 55.90 16.66 -21.45
C SER A 25 54.54 17.05 -21.99
N ARG A 26 54.57 18.09 -22.83
CA ARG A 26 53.45 18.65 -23.59
C ARG A 26 52.93 17.61 -24.59
N LEU A 27 51.62 17.36 -24.61
CA LEU A 27 50.98 16.67 -25.74
C LEU A 27 49.74 17.46 -26.18
N ALA A 28 49.66 17.63 -27.49
CA ALA A 28 48.79 18.56 -28.19
C ALA A 28 47.31 18.13 -28.19
N ILE A 29 46.43 19.11 -27.99
CA ILE A 29 44.99 18.98 -28.17
C ILE A 29 44.70 18.96 -29.67
N CYS A 30 44.31 17.80 -30.19
CA CYS A 30 43.67 17.69 -31.51
C CYS A 30 42.19 18.09 -31.36
N LEU A 31 41.86 19.30 -31.80
CA LEU A 31 40.48 19.75 -32.03
C LEU A 31 39.90 18.99 -33.23
N LEU A 32 39.28 17.85 -32.98
CA LEU A 32 38.34 17.22 -33.91
C LEU A 32 37.00 17.94 -33.76
N GLY A 33 36.58 18.62 -34.83
CA GLY A 33 35.31 19.34 -34.90
C GLY A 33 34.13 18.40 -34.65
N PHE A 34 33.50 18.56 -33.49
CA PHE A 34 32.13 18.12 -33.27
C PHE A 34 31.23 19.03 -34.11
N GLY A 35 30.75 18.50 -35.24
CA GLY A 35 29.59 19.09 -35.90
C GLY A 35 28.42 19.11 -34.92
N LEU A 36 27.86 20.30 -34.72
CA LEU A 36 26.57 20.48 -34.05
C LEU A 36 25.52 19.68 -34.84
N ILE A 37 25.23 18.47 -34.39
CA ILE A 37 23.95 17.85 -34.70
C ILE A 37 22.94 18.65 -33.87
N ALA A 38 22.24 19.57 -34.53
CA ALA A 38 21.06 20.19 -33.96
C ALA A 38 20.14 19.06 -33.47
N GLY A 39 20.00 18.94 -32.15
CA GLY A 39 19.01 18.05 -31.57
C GLY A 39 17.67 18.47 -32.14
N ALA A 40 17.00 17.57 -32.86
CA ALA A 40 15.62 17.80 -33.25
C ALA A 40 14.85 18.11 -31.96
N GLU A 41 14.22 19.29 -31.91
CA GLU A 41 13.28 19.60 -30.85
C GLU A 41 12.26 18.46 -30.78
N PRO A 42 11.91 17.98 -29.58
CA PRO A 42 10.86 16.98 -29.45
C PRO A 42 9.61 17.49 -30.20
N PRO A 43 8.91 16.62 -30.94
CA PRO A 43 7.77 17.06 -31.73
C PRO A 43 6.77 17.80 -30.84
N GLU A 44 6.32 18.96 -31.31
CA GLU A 44 5.29 19.77 -30.67
C GLU A 44 4.12 18.88 -30.22
N PRO A 45 3.70 18.95 -28.93
CA PRO A 45 2.59 18.13 -28.44
C PRO A 45 1.34 18.37 -29.28
N GLY A 46 0.61 17.32 -29.63
CA GLY A 46 -0.65 17.44 -30.38
C GLY A 46 -1.70 18.29 -29.64
N ALA A 47 -2.69 18.82 -30.36
CA ALA A 47 -3.70 19.74 -29.81
C ALA A 47 -4.41 19.22 -28.54
N ALA A 48 -4.75 17.93 -28.50
CA ALA A 48 -5.36 17.32 -27.32
C ALA A 48 -4.40 17.23 -26.13
N ALA A 49 -3.11 16.96 -26.35
CA ALA A 49 -2.10 16.97 -25.29
C ALA A 49 -1.93 18.38 -24.69
N ARG A 50 -1.92 19.41 -25.54
CA ARG A 50 -1.91 20.81 -25.07
C ARG A 50 -3.19 21.19 -24.32
N GLY A 51 -4.34 20.73 -24.81
CA GLY A 51 -5.64 20.92 -24.16
C GLY A 51 -5.74 20.24 -22.79
N LYS A 52 -5.07 19.10 -22.62
CA LYS A 52 -4.98 18.39 -21.34
C LYS A 52 -4.27 19.22 -20.29
N GLU A 53 -3.20 19.93 -20.63
CA GLU A 53 -2.51 20.84 -19.70
C GLU A 53 -3.43 21.96 -19.21
N ILE A 54 -4.27 22.50 -20.09
CA ILE A 54 -5.28 23.50 -19.73
C ILE A 54 -6.30 22.89 -18.76
N TYR A 55 -6.80 21.69 -19.06
CA TYR A 55 -7.81 21.01 -18.28
C TYR A 55 -7.33 20.59 -16.88
N VAL A 56 -6.11 20.03 -16.81
CA VAL A 56 -5.55 19.40 -15.62
C VAL A 56 -4.78 20.39 -14.77
N ASN A 57 -4.02 21.30 -15.38
CA ASN A 57 -3.05 22.16 -14.69
C ASN A 57 -3.41 23.65 -14.77
N GLY A 58 -4.33 24.05 -15.64
CA GLY A 58 -4.73 25.47 -15.78
C GLY A 58 -3.64 26.34 -16.43
N VAL A 59 -2.76 25.71 -17.21
CA VAL A 59 -1.68 26.36 -17.96
C VAL A 59 -1.75 25.94 -19.42
N ASP A 60 -1.14 26.70 -20.33
CA ASP A 60 -0.92 26.21 -21.70
C ASP A 60 0.32 25.31 -21.80
N ALA A 61 0.58 24.78 -22.99
CA ALA A 61 1.68 23.85 -23.25
C ALA A 61 3.08 24.45 -23.00
N SER A 62 3.19 25.78 -22.93
CA SER A 62 4.44 26.48 -22.58
C SER A 62 4.58 26.74 -21.08
N GLY A 63 3.59 26.32 -20.28
CA GLY A 63 3.52 26.56 -18.83
C GLY A 63 3.02 27.96 -18.45
N VAL A 64 2.56 28.76 -19.42
CA VAL A 64 2.03 30.10 -19.16
C VAL A 64 0.68 29.97 -18.44
N GLN A 65 0.53 30.74 -17.36
CA GLN A 65 -0.67 30.75 -16.54
C GLN A 65 -1.87 31.32 -17.30
N ILE A 66 -2.93 30.54 -17.38
CA ILE A 66 -4.24 31.00 -17.87
C ILE A 66 -4.92 31.73 -16.71
N LYS A 67 -5.71 32.76 -17.01
CA LYS A 67 -6.49 33.49 -16.01
C LYS A 67 -7.95 33.09 -16.07
N CYS A 68 -8.65 33.22 -14.95
CA CYS A 68 -10.09 33.06 -14.89
C CYS A 68 -10.75 33.98 -13.87
N VAL A 69 -12.07 34.14 -14.00
CA VAL A 69 -12.93 34.87 -13.06
C VAL A 69 -14.11 34.00 -12.63
N THR A 70 -14.50 34.03 -11.36
CA THR A 70 -15.72 33.35 -10.87
C THR A 70 -16.90 34.31 -10.85
N GLY A 71 -18.09 33.83 -11.23
CA GLY A 71 -19.32 34.63 -11.22
C GLY A 71 -19.65 35.08 -9.80
N GLY A 72 -19.38 36.37 -9.51
CA GLY A 72 -19.56 36.98 -8.19
C GLY A 72 -18.33 37.74 -7.68
N GLN A 73 -17.15 37.54 -8.28
CA GLN A 73 -15.93 38.28 -7.97
C GLN A 73 -15.35 38.91 -9.24
N ALA A 74 -14.98 40.19 -9.18
CA ALA A 74 -14.34 40.91 -10.29
C ALA A 74 -12.82 40.63 -10.40
N THR A 75 -12.27 39.85 -9.46
CA THR A 75 -10.83 39.62 -9.37
C THR A 75 -10.42 38.45 -10.26
N GLU A 76 -9.49 38.70 -11.17
CA GLU A 76 -8.83 37.64 -11.94
C GLU A 76 -7.92 36.81 -11.02
N VAL A 77 -8.01 35.48 -11.16
CA VAL A 77 -7.11 34.54 -10.47
C VAL A 77 -6.47 33.58 -11.48
N PRO A 78 -5.28 33.02 -11.18
CA PRO A 78 -4.68 31.97 -11.99
C PRO A 78 -5.59 30.73 -12.07
N ALA A 79 -5.78 30.20 -13.26
CA ALA A 79 -6.57 28.99 -13.52
C ALA A 79 -5.99 27.75 -12.85
N ALA A 80 -4.69 27.73 -12.52
CA ALA A 80 -4.06 26.67 -11.73
C ALA A 80 -4.68 26.49 -10.32
N ILE A 81 -5.36 27.52 -9.78
CA ILE A 81 -6.11 27.43 -8.52
C ILE A 81 -7.49 26.82 -8.74
N LEU A 82 -8.12 27.12 -9.89
CA LEU A 82 -9.47 26.70 -10.25
C LEU A 82 -9.45 25.83 -11.52
N LYS A 83 -8.77 24.68 -11.44
CA LYS A 83 -8.58 23.74 -12.56
C LYS A 83 -9.90 23.07 -12.95
N CYS A 84 -10.15 22.87 -14.25
CA CYS A 84 -11.36 22.21 -14.72
C CYS A 84 -11.51 20.80 -14.13
N VAL A 85 -10.40 20.05 -14.06
CA VAL A 85 -10.36 18.69 -13.48
C VAL A 85 -10.78 18.62 -12.00
N SER A 86 -10.66 19.71 -11.24
CA SER A 86 -11.05 19.74 -9.83
C SER A 86 -12.55 19.54 -9.65
N CYS A 87 -13.37 20.14 -10.52
CA CYS A 87 -14.84 20.01 -10.47
C CYS A 87 -15.36 18.90 -11.39
N HIS A 88 -14.79 18.78 -12.59
CA HIS A 88 -15.29 17.84 -13.60
C HIS A 88 -14.68 16.43 -13.50
N GLY A 89 -13.58 16.26 -12.75
CA GLY A 89 -12.89 14.98 -12.57
C GLY A 89 -12.03 14.58 -13.78
N LYS A 90 -11.11 13.64 -13.61
CA LYS A 90 -10.30 13.12 -14.75
C LYS A 90 -11.17 12.46 -15.81
N ASP A 91 -12.29 11.89 -15.41
CA ASP A 91 -13.19 11.17 -16.29
C ASP A 91 -14.29 12.06 -16.92
N GLY A 92 -14.31 13.37 -16.60
CA GLY A 92 -15.24 14.35 -17.15
C GLY A 92 -16.69 14.25 -16.67
N ARG A 93 -17.02 13.37 -15.72
CA ARG A 93 -18.43 13.13 -15.33
C ARG A 93 -19.00 14.20 -14.39
N GLY A 94 -18.14 14.98 -13.75
CA GLY A 94 -18.53 15.90 -12.68
C GLY A 94 -18.51 15.24 -11.30
N LYS A 95 -17.98 15.97 -10.31
CA LYS A 95 -17.95 15.56 -8.90
C LYS A 95 -18.84 16.50 -8.08
N PRO A 96 -20.05 16.07 -7.66
CA PRO A 96 -20.90 16.88 -6.82
C PRO A 96 -20.28 17.13 -5.45
N GLU A 97 -20.23 18.39 -5.01
CA GLU A 97 -19.66 18.79 -3.71
C GLU A 97 -20.35 20.07 -3.21
N GLY A 98 -20.73 20.13 -1.92
CA GLY A 98 -21.24 21.35 -1.31
C GLY A 98 -22.47 21.98 -2.00
N GLY A 99 -23.34 21.17 -2.62
CA GLY A 99 -24.49 21.64 -3.39
C GLY A 99 -24.17 22.12 -4.82
N ILE A 100 -22.91 22.01 -5.25
CA ILE A 100 -22.48 22.21 -6.63
C ILE A 100 -22.55 20.87 -7.36
N PHE A 101 -23.13 20.88 -8.55
CA PHE A 101 -23.31 19.69 -9.40
C PHE A 101 -22.68 19.94 -10.76
N PRO A 102 -21.35 19.78 -10.91
CA PRO A 102 -20.68 19.94 -12.19
C PRO A 102 -21.27 18.97 -13.22
N SER A 103 -21.55 19.47 -14.43
CA SER A 103 -22.10 18.64 -15.51
C SER A 103 -21.11 17.59 -16.02
N ASN A 104 -21.65 16.53 -16.61
CA ASN A 104 -20.88 15.63 -17.44
C ASN A 104 -20.44 16.35 -18.73
N ILE A 105 -19.13 16.50 -18.91
CA ILE A 105 -18.49 17.24 -20.00
C ILE A 105 -17.81 16.32 -21.03
N ARG A 106 -18.05 15.01 -20.93
CA ARG A 106 -17.71 14.06 -21.98
C ARG A 106 -18.27 14.50 -23.31
N TRP A 107 -17.49 14.43 -24.40
CA TRP A 107 -17.96 14.95 -25.69
C TRP A 107 -19.17 14.18 -26.21
N SER A 108 -19.20 12.87 -26.03
CA SER A 108 -20.37 12.02 -26.32
C SER A 108 -21.65 12.46 -25.58
N GLU A 109 -21.51 13.14 -24.43
CA GLU A 109 -22.62 13.68 -23.66
C GLU A 109 -22.94 15.12 -24.08
N LEU A 110 -21.94 15.96 -24.27
CA LEU A 110 -22.09 17.34 -24.72
C LEU A 110 -22.70 17.45 -26.13
N ALA A 111 -22.29 16.58 -27.05
CA ALA A 111 -22.67 16.63 -28.46
C ALA A 111 -23.90 15.77 -28.82
N LYS A 112 -24.62 15.22 -27.83
CA LYS A 112 -25.87 14.46 -28.07
C LYS A 112 -26.79 15.23 -29.03
N PRO A 113 -27.33 14.61 -30.09
CA PRO A 113 -28.02 15.33 -31.17
C PRO A 113 -29.44 15.82 -30.80
N TYR A 114 -29.86 15.63 -29.54
CA TYR A 114 -31.15 16.03 -29.02
C TYR A 114 -30.99 16.81 -27.71
N SER A 115 -32.04 17.53 -27.32
CA SER A 115 -32.04 18.31 -26.08
C SER A 115 -31.91 17.41 -24.86
N VAL A 116 -30.99 17.76 -23.95
CA VAL A 116 -30.71 17.02 -22.72
C VAL A 116 -31.26 17.78 -21.53
N THR A 117 -31.92 17.09 -20.60
CA THR A 117 -32.28 17.63 -19.28
C THR A 117 -31.13 17.37 -18.32
N THR A 118 -30.53 18.42 -17.77
CA THR A 118 -29.41 18.32 -16.83
C THR A 118 -29.87 17.86 -15.45
N GLN A 119 -28.93 17.52 -14.57
CA GLN A 119 -29.21 17.22 -13.16
C GLN A 119 -29.90 18.39 -12.41
N SER A 120 -29.75 19.62 -12.89
CA SER A 120 -30.47 20.81 -12.38
C SER A 120 -31.86 20.98 -13.00
N SER A 121 -32.41 19.96 -13.65
CA SER A 121 -33.69 19.98 -14.38
C SER A 121 -33.76 20.99 -15.54
N ARG A 122 -32.61 21.54 -15.98
CA ARG A 122 -32.55 22.50 -17.09
C ARG A 122 -32.43 21.78 -18.42
N LYS A 123 -33.14 22.25 -19.44
CA LYS A 123 -32.99 21.71 -20.81
C LYS A 123 -31.98 22.53 -21.59
N ARG A 124 -31.07 21.86 -22.30
CA ARG A 124 -30.11 22.49 -23.22
C ARG A 124 -30.05 21.76 -24.56
N PRO A 125 -29.83 22.46 -25.69
CA PRO A 125 -29.57 21.85 -26.99
C PRO A 125 -28.15 21.24 -27.09
N PRO A 126 -27.81 20.52 -28.18
CA PRO A 126 -26.47 19.98 -28.40
C PRO A 126 -25.39 21.07 -28.32
N TYR A 127 -24.22 20.76 -27.75
CA TYR A 127 -23.06 21.65 -27.85
C TYR A 127 -22.37 21.44 -29.20
N SER A 128 -22.05 22.54 -29.87
CA SER A 128 -20.97 22.59 -30.87
C SER A 128 -19.70 23.11 -30.21
N GLU A 129 -18.56 23.00 -30.90
CA GLU A 129 -17.28 23.52 -30.41
C GLU A 129 -17.37 25.00 -30.01
N ARG A 130 -17.98 25.82 -30.88
CA ARG A 130 -18.20 27.24 -30.63
C ARG A 130 -19.07 27.49 -29.38
N LEU A 131 -20.11 26.69 -29.18
CA LEU A 131 -20.99 26.83 -28.02
C LEU A 131 -20.31 26.37 -26.72
N LEU A 132 -19.43 25.37 -26.81
CA LEU A 132 -18.63 24.93 -25.68
C LEU A 132 -17.60 25.98 -25.28
N VAL A 133 -16.89 26.58 -26.25
CA VAL A 133 -15.97 27.69 -25.97
C VAL A 133 -16.72 28.85 -25.31
N ARG A 134 -17.91 29.21 -25.81
CA ARG A 134 -18.76 30.22 -25.18
C ARG A 134 -19.13 29.87 -23.72
N ALA A 135 -19.45 28.62 -23.44
CA ALA A 135 -19.76 28.17 -22.09
C ALA A 135 -18.55 28.36 -21.15
N VAL A 136 -17.36 27.98 -21.60
CA VAL A 136 -16.13 28.03 -20.79
C VAL A 136 -15.62 29.47 -20.60
N THR A 137 -15.75 30.35 -21.61
CA THR A 137 -15.20 31.71 -21.55
C THR A 137 -16.21 32.77 -21.10
N MET A 138 -17.50 32.58 -21.39
CA MET A 138 -18.56 33.57 -21.10
C MET A 138 -19.58 33.07 -20.08
N GLY A 139 -19.63 31.78 -19.80
CA GLY A 139 -20.56 31.23 -18.83
C GLY A 139 -21.97 31.04 -19.34
N LEU A 140 -22.13 30.92 -20.65
CA LEU A 140 -23.42 30.71 -21.30
C LEU A 140 -23.48 29.31 -21.88
N ASP A 141 -24.43 28.51 -21.39
CA ASP A 141 -24.66 27.15 -21.88
C ASP A 141 -25.08 27.13 -23.36
N ALA A 142 -25.25 25.95 -23.96
CA ALA A 142 -25.65 25.81 -25.37
C ALA A 142 -26.98 26.52 -25.71
N GLY A 143 -27.90 26.62 -24.74
CA GLY A 143 -29.19 27.31 -24.88
C GLY A 143 -29.14 28.82 -24.60
N GLY A 144 -27.99 29.34 -24.15
CA GLY A 144 -27.79 30.74 -23.81
C GLY A 144 -28.09 31.09 -22.35
N ASN A 145 -28.32 30.09 -21.49
CA ASN A 145 -28.55 30.34 -20.06
C ASN A 145 -27.22 30.51 -19.32
N ASN A 146 -27.23 31.31 -18.25
CA ASN A 146 -26.09 31.41 -17.35
C ASN A 146 -25.78 30.05 -16.70
N LEU A 147 -24.51 29.68 -16.72
CA LEU A 147 -23.97 28.59 -15.91
C LEU A 147 -23.90 29.03 -14.45
N GLN A 148 -23.75 28.07 -13.53
CA GLN A 148 -23.62 28.40 -12.10
C GLN A 148 -22.46 29.38 -11.89
N ALA A 149 -22.65 30.30 -10.95
CA ALA A 149 -21.71 31.38 -10.68
C ALA A 149 -20.34 30.86 -10.22
N THR A 150 -20.33 29.72 -9.54
CA THR A 150 -19.12 28.99 -9.11
C THR A 150 -18.28 28.43 -10.25
N MET A 151 -18.85 28.25 -11.45
CA MET A 151 -18.08 27.78 -12.60
C MET A 151 -17.21 28.93 -13.14
N PRO A 152 -15.88 28.81 -13.15
CA PRO A 152 -15.00 29.88 -13.60
C PRO A 152 -15.16 30.18 -15.09
N ARG A 153 -14.82 31.40 -15.48
CA ARG A 153 -14.78 31.90 -16.85
C ARG A 153 -13.33 32.13 -17.23
N TYR A 154 -12.83 31.33 -18.18
CA TYR A 154 -11.42 31.29 -18.51
C TYR A 154 -11.09 32.24 -19.65
N HIS A 155 -10.02 33.01 -19.50
CA HIS A 155 -9.47 33.86 -20.55
C HIS A 155 -8.56 33.01 -21.45
N LEU A 156 -9.13 32.46 -22.52
CA LEU A 156 -8.45 31.59 -23.47
C LEU A 156 -8.22 32.32 -24.79
N SER A 157 -7.03 32.14 -25.37
CA SER A 157 -6.80 32.45 -26.78
C SER A 157 -7.59 31.49 -27.68
N HIS A 158 -7.74 31.84 -28.96
CA HIS A 158 -8.41 30.95 -29.93
C HIS A 158 -7.74 29.58 -30.02
N GLN A 159 -6.40 29.54 -29.96
CA GLN A 159 -5.65 28.29 -29.99
C GLN A 159 -5.86 27.47 -28.71
N GLN A 160 -5.78 28.10 -27.54
CA GLN A 160 -6.00 27.43 -26.26
C GLN A 160 -7.42 26.86 -26.15
N ALA A 161 -8.42 27.60 -26.66
CA ALA A 161 -9.79 27.12 -26.73
C ALA A 161 -9.94 25.91 -27.66
N ALA A 162 -9.30 25.93 -28.83
CA ALA A 162 -9.30 24.81 -29.77
C ALA A 162 -8.58 23.57 -29.19
N ASP A 163 -7.45 23.77 -28.53
CA ASP A 163 -6.69 22.71 -27.86
C ASP A 163 -7.54 22.06 -26.74
N LEU A 164 -8.19 22.87 -25.89
CA LEU A 164 -9.10 22.36 -24.85
C LEU A 164 -10.28 21.56 -25.45
N VAL A 165 -10.89 22.05 -26.54
CA VAL A 165 -11.96 21.32 -27.24
C VAL A 165 -11.44 20.00 -27.81
N ALA A 166 -10.24 19.98 -28.40
CA ALA A 166 -9.62 18.76 -28.91
C ALA A 166 -9.44 17.73 -27.79
N TYR A 167 -8.96 18.15 -26.62
CA TYR A 167 -8.85 17.27 -25.46
C TYR A 167 -10.21 16.75 -24.99
N LEU A 168 -11.24 17.59 -24.89
CA LEU A 168 -12.56 17.17 -24.42
C LEU A 168 -13.23 16.14 -25.36
N LYS A 169 -12.89 16.16 -26.66
CA LYS A 169 -13.32 15.13 -27.62
C LYS A 169 -12.67 13.76 -27.39
N GLU A 170 -11.46 13.75 -26.85
CA GLU A 170 -10.70 12.54 -26.54
C GLU A 170 -10.87 12.07 -25.09
N LEU A 171 -11.40 12.93 -24.21
CA LEU A 171 -11.62 12.65 -22.78
C LEU A 171 -12.40 11.35 -22.52
N ASP A 172 -13.30 11.01 -23.43
CA ASP A 172 -14.12 9.78 -23.35
C ASP A 172 -13.28 8.51 -23.46
N GLN A 173 -12.11 8.62 -24.08
CA GLN A 173 -11.16 7.56 -24.38
C GLN A 173 -9.99 7.52 -23.38
N GLU A 174 -9.87 8.51 -22.47
CA GLU A 174 -8.92 8.41 -21.37
C GLU A 174 -9.28 7.25 -20.44
N GLN A 175 -8.40 6.26 -20.40
CA GLN A 175 -8.43 5.17 -19.44
C GLN A 175 -7.33 5.41 -18.41
N ASP A 176 -7.54 4.91 -17.19
CA ASP A 176 -6.45 4.90 -16.21
C ASP A 176 -5.28 4.05 -16.75
N PRO A 177 -4.02 4.43 -16.46
CA PRO A 177 -2.87 3.66 -16.90
C PRO A 177 -2.99 2.18 -16.53
N GLY A 178 -2.59 1.32 -17.45
CA GLY A 178 -2.69 -0.14 -17.28
C GLY A 178 -4.06 -0.72 -17.63
N VAL A 179 -5.04 0.07 -18.09
CA VAL A 179 -6.30 -0.45 -18.64
C VAL A 179 -6.28 -0.32 -20.16
N THR A 180 -6.62 -1.40 -20.85
CA THR A 180 -6.88 -1.43 -22.30
C THR A 180 -8.25 -2.04 -22.56
N ASP A 181 -8.62 -2.19 -23.83
CA ASP A 181 -9.87 -2.85 -24.20
C ASP A 181 -9.89 -4.35 -23.86
N ASP A 182 -8.71 -4.99 -23.76
CA ASP A 182 -8.53 -6.44 -23.63
C ASP A 182 -7.68 -6.85 -22.41
N ALA A 183 -7.13 -5.91 -21.65
CA ALA A 183 -6.29 -6.21 -20.49
C ALA A 183 -6.37 -5.17 -19.37
N ILE A 184 -6.04 -5.61 -18.16
CA ILE A 184 -5.74 -4.78 -16.99
C ILE A 184 -4.38 -5.23 -16.44
N VAL A 185 -3.41 -4.33 -16.45
CA VAL A 185 -2.05 -4.52 -15.95
C VAL A 185 -2.00 -4.24 -14.45
N LEU A 186 -1.44 -5.17 -13.70
CA LEU A 186 -1.29 -5.12 -12.25
C LEU A 186 0.19 -5.13 -11.90
N GLY A 187 0.60 -4.30 -10.96
CA GLY A 187 1.97 -4.28 -10.46
C GLY A 187 2.10 -5.11 -9.18
N VAL A 188 3.20 -5.84 -9.04
CA VAL A 188 3.53 -6.61 -7.85
C VAL A 188 4.99 -6.39 -7.51
N VAL A 189 5.24 -5.73 -6.38
CA VAL A 189 6.59 -5.62 -5.80
C VAL A 189 6.78 -6.79 -4.84
N LEU A 190 7.56 -7.78 -5.22
CA LEU A 190 7.78 -8.98 -4.44
C LEU A 190 8.73 -8.71 -3.27
N PRO A 191 8.62 -9.48 -2.17
CA PRO A 191 9.62 -9.47 -1.09
C PRO A 191 11.05 -9.63 -1.61
N PRO A 192 12.07 -9.05 -0.96
CA PRO A 192 13.46 -9.20 -1.39
C PRO A 192 13.87 -10.66 -1.45
N GLU A 193 14.44 -11.11 -2.57
CA GLU A 193 14.86 -12.51 -2.73
C GLU A 193 15.96 -12.89 -1.73
N SER A 194 16.82 -11.93 -1.36
CA SER A 194 17.94 -12.14 -0.44
C SER A 194 17.52 -12.49 0.99
N THR A 195 16.36 -12.01 1.44
CA THR A 195 15.87 -12.20 2.82
C THR A 195 14.60 -13.04 2.89
N SER A 196 13.82 -13.09 1.81
CA SER A 196 12.46 -13.63 1.80
C SER A 196 12.14 -14.45 0.55
N ALA A 197 13.08 -15.27 0.06
CA ALA A 197 12.95 -16.05 -1.17
C ALA A 197 11.68 -16.94 -1.22
N GLY A 198 11.30 -17.56 -0.10
CA GLY A 198 10.08 -18.39 -0.01
C GLY A 198 8.83 -17.56 -0.25
N MET A 199 8.66 -16.49 0.52
CA MET A 199 7.56 -15.54 0.38
C MET A 199 7.49 -14.92 -1.02
N ASN A 200 8.64 -14.54 -1.61
CA ASN A 200 8.72 -14.04 -2.98
C ASN A 200 8.13 -15.04 -4.00
N ARG A 201 8.59 -16.31 -3.95
CA ARG A 201 8.06 -17.37 -4.83
C ARG A 201 6.58 -17.60 -4.58
N ALA A 202 6.17 -17.67 -3.31
CA ALA A 202 4.77 -17.91 -2.93
C ALA A 202 3.81 -16.86 -3.50
N VAL A 203 4.17 -15.57 -3.42
CA VAL A 203 3.37 -14.48 -4.02
C VAL A 203 3.31 -14.61 -5.53
N ARG A 204 4.47 -14.77 -6.19
CA ARG A 204 4.55 -14.87 -7.65
C ARG A 204 3.73 -16.05 -8.19
N GLU A 205 3.98 -17.24 -7.68
CA GLU A 205 3.29 -18.48 -8.09
C GLU A 205 1.78 -18.38 -7.90
N THR A 206 1.34 -17.85 -6.75
CA THR A 206 -0.09 -17.75 -6.42
C THR A 206 -0.83 -16.80 -7.34
N LEU A 207 -0.29 -15.58 -7.55
CA LEU A 207 -0.91 -14.59 -8.42
C LEU A 207 -0.90 -15.02 -9.89
N THR A 208 0.20 -15.61 -10.36
CA THR A 208 0.27 -16.19 -11.70
C THR A 208 -0.77 -17.29 -11.88
N ALA A 209 -0.86 -18.27 -10.99
CA ALA A 209 -1.82 -19.35 -11.10
C ALA A 209 -3.28 -18.86 -11.08
N ALA A 210 -3.60 -17.92 -10.19
CA ALA A 210 -4.94 -17.35 -10.05
C ALA A 210 -5.36 -16.61 -11.33
N PHE A 211 -4.51 -15.73 -11.86
CA PHE A 211 -4.85 -14.96 -13.05
C PHE A 211 -4.75 -15.77 -14.34
N ASP A 212 -3.86 -16.76 -14.45
CA ASP A 212 -3.86 -17.68 -15.60
C ASP A 212 -5.14 -18.51 -15.66
N ALA A 213 -5.64 -18.99 -14.50
CA ALA A 213 -6.93 -19.66 -14.42
C ALA A 213 -8.07 -18.74 -14.87
N LEU A 214 -8.15 -17.53 -14.32
CA LEU A 214 -9.17 -16.53 -14.68
C LEU A 214 -9.11 -16.13 -16.16
N ASN A 215 -7.91 -15.93 -16.70
CA ASN A 215 -7.70 -15.49 -18.08
C ASN A 215 -8.08 -16.59 -19.09
N ARG A 216 -7.91 -17.88 -18.74
CA ARG A 216 -8.43 -19.00 -19.53
C ARG A 216 -9.96 -19.05 -19.58
N GLU A 217 -10.62 -18.52 -18.56
CA GLU A 217 -12.08 -18.40 -18.47
C GLU A 217 -12.63 -17.12 -19.13
N GLY A 218 -11.77 -16.33 -19.80
CA GLY A 218 -12.15 -15.11 -20.52
C GLY A 218 -11.93 -13.81 -19.74
N GLY A 219 -11.31 -13.88 -18.56
CA GLY A 219 -10.96 -12.70 -17.77
C GLY A 219 -12.17 -12.02 -17.13
N VAL A 220 -12.07 -10.70 -16.90
CA VAL A 220 -13.15 -9.88 -16.33
C VAL A 220 -13.68 -8.94 -17.40
N TYR A 221 -14.94 -9.09 -17.79
CA TYR A 221 -15.56 -8.34 -18.90
C TYR A 221 -14.76 -8.38 -20.21
N GLY A 222 -14.15 -9.53 -20.51
CA GLY A 222 -13.32 -9.73 -21.69
C GLY A 222 -11.89 -9.20 -21.56
N ARG A 223 -11.49 -8.69 -20.39
CA ARG A 223 -10.13 -8.22 -20.12
C ARG A 223 -9.33 -9.24 -19.32
N LYS A 224 -8.13 -9.54 -19.78
CA LYS A 224 -7.16 -10.36 -19.05
C LYS A 224 -6.54 -9.56 -17.91
N LEU A 225 -6.31 -10.18 -16.75
CA LEU A 225 -5.52 -9.59 -15.67
C LEU A 225 -4.07 -10.02 -15.81
N LEU A 226 -3.15 -9.07 -15.97
CA LEU A 226 -1.74 -9.32 -16.28
C LEU A 226 -0.83 -8.74 -15.21
N CYS A 227 -0.03 -9.56 -14.54
CA CYS A 227 0.95 -9.07 -13.57
C CYS A 227 2.26 -8.61 -14.24
N ARG A 228 2.83 -7.53 -13.70
CA ARG A 228 4.22 -7.12 -13.85
C ARG A 228 4.88 -7.22 -12.49
N PHE A 229 5.99 -7.93 -12.43
CA PHE A 229 6.68 -8.23 -11.18
C PHE A 229 8.02 -7.50 -11.14
N THR A 230 8.37 -6.97 -9.98
CA THR A 230 9.73 -6.57 -9.61
C THR A 230 10.01 -7.07 -8.20
N SER A 231 11.28 -7.18 -7.80
CA SER A 231 11.63 -7.48 -6.41
C SER A 231 11.98 -6.18 -5.67
N ALA A 232 11.55 -6.07 -4.41
CA ALA A 232 11.89 -4.96 -3.53
C ALA A 232 13.41 -4.87 -3.35
N GLN A 233 13.92 -3.63 -3.30
CA GLN A 233 15.33 -3.32 -3.10
C GLN A 233 15.54 -2.90 -1.65
N GLY A 234 16.69 -3.25 -1.07
CA GLY A 234 17.01 -2.88 0.32
C GLY A 234 17.32 -1.40 0.46
N GLU A 235 18.34 -0.90 -0.25
CA GLU A 235 18.64 0.53 -0.31
C GLU A 235 17.77 1.21 -1.39
N ASN A 236 17.24 2.40 -1.08
CA ASN A 236 16.37 3.18 -1.97
C ASN A 236 15.06 2.47 -2.39
N GLY A 237 14.48 1.65 -1.51
CA GLY A 237 13.27 0.86 -1.78
C GLY A 237 12.10 1.70 -2.30
N ALA A 238 11.77 2.82 -1.63
CA ALA A 238 10.72 3.73 -2.08
C ALA A 238 10.96 4.35 -3.47
N ALA A 239 12.20 4.72 -3.81
CA ALA A 239 12.52 5.28 -5.13
C ALA A 239 12.41 4.22 -6.24
N ALA A 240 12.91 3.01 -5.98
CA ALA A 240 12.77 1.88 -6.91
C ALA A 240 11.29 1.49 -7.12
N PHE A 241 10.48 1.56 -6.07
CA PHE A 241 9.03 1.37 -6.12
C PHE A 241 8.37 2.42 -7.03
N ASP A 242 8.74 3.69 -6.88
CA ASP A 242 8.21 4.79 -7.71
C ASP A 242 8.58 4.61 -9.19
N SER A 243 9.84 4.30 -9.49
CA SER A 243 10.32 4.02 -10.84
C SER A 243 9.65 2.80 -11.49
N PHE A 244 9.30 1.78 -10.69
CA PHE A 244 8.53 0.64 -11.18
C PHE A 244 7.13 1.06 -11.63
N ILE A 245 6.42 1.90 -10.84
CA ILE A 245 5.10 2.43 -11.23
C ILE A 245 5.21 3.28 -12.49
N GLU A 246 6.24 4.10 -12.60
CA GLU A 246 6.47 4.95 -13.78
C GLU A 246 6.71 4.14 -15.06
N ARG A 247 7.50 3.09 -14.97
CA ARG A 247 7.86 2.26 -16.12
C ARG A 247 6.72 1.35 -16.56
N GLU A 248 6.11 0.64 -15.61
CA GLU A 248 5.10 -0.39 -15.93
C GLU A 248 3.68 0.19 -16.04
N GLN A 249 3.45 1.41 -15.54
CA GLN A 249 2.15 2.08 -15.54
C GLN A 249 0.98 1.18 -15.11
N PRO A 250 1.07 0.45 -13.98
CA PRO A 250 0.05 -0.52 -13.59
C PRO A 250 -1.26 0.18 -13.18
N PHE A 251 -2.39 -0.46 -13.41
CA PHE A 251 -3.71 0.03 -12.99
C PHE A 251 -3.85 0.03 -11.47
N ALA A 252 -3.42 -1.06 -10.83
CA ALA A 252 -3.40 -1.23 -9.38
C ALA A 252 -2.19 -2.07 -8.98
N LEU A 253 -1.81 -1.98 -7.71
CA LEU A 253 -0.80 -2.82 -7.09
C LEU A 253 -1.48 -3.91 -6.25
N LEU A 254 -0.86 -5.08 -6.21
CA LEU A 254 -1.38 -6.24 -5.51
C LEU A 254 -0.25 -6.92 -4.74
N GLU A 255 -0.52 -7.35 -3.51
CA GLU A 255 0.40 -8.15 -2.68
C GLU A 255 1.85 -7.59 -2.72
N SER A 256 1.98 -6.26 -2.63
CA SER A 256 3.23 -5.55 -2.88
C SER A 256 3.96 -5.24 -1.58
N TYR A 257 5.24 -5.57 -1.52
CA TYR A 257 6.13 -5.37 -0.38
C TYR A 257 6.46 -3.90 -0.18
N ILE A 258 6.18 -3.41 1.02
CA ILE A 258 6.44 -2.04 1.45
C ILE A 258 7.19 -1.96 2.78
N ALA A 259 7.52 -3.11 3.38
CA ALA A 259 8.04 -3.15 4.75
C ALA A 259 9.41 -2.47 4.85
N GLY A 260 9.52 -1.47 5.72
CA GLY A 260 10.69 -0.60 5.88
C GLY A 260 10.61 0.74 5.16
N ASP A 261 9.65 0.92 4.24
CA ASP A 261 9.43 2.13 3.45
C ASP A 261 7.94 2.58 3.51
N GLU A 262 7.20 2.16 4.55
CA GLU A 262 5.74 2.30 4.61
C GLU A 262 5.26 3.74 4.38
N ARG A 263 5.93 4.72 5.00
CA ARG A 263 5.54 6.14 4.96
C ARG A 263 5.79 6.76 3.59
N GLU A 264 6.99 6.54 3.06
CA GLU A 264 7.44 7.04 1.77
C GLU A 264 6.58 6.45 0.65
N ILE A 265 6.32 5.14 0.70
CA ILE A 265 5.47 4.46 -0.27
C ILE A 265 4.02 4.92 -0.13
N ALA A 266 3.46 5.09 1.08
CA ALA A 266 2.12 5.63 1.25
C ALA A 266 1.97 7.02 0.61
N ALA A 267 2.96 7.90 0.77
CA ALA A 267 2.99 9.21 0.11
C ALA A 267 3.05 9.10 -1.42
N ILE A 268 3.80 8.14 -1.97
CA ILE A 268 3.82 7.82 -3.41
C ILE A 268 2.44 7.38 -3.88
N ILE A 269 1.82 6.43 -3.17
CA ILE A 269 0.52 5.84 -3.49
C ILE A 269 -0.57 6.92 -3.53
N GLU A 270 -0.63 7.79 -2.52
CA GLU A 270 -1.62 8.87 -2.44
C GLU A 270 -1.38 9.93 -3.53
N ARG A 271 -0.12 10.33 -3.77
CA ARG A 271 0.25 11.28 -4.83
C ARG A 271 -0.13 10.75 -6.21
N ARG A 272 0.15 9.47 -6.49
CA ARG A 272 -0.16 8.83 -7.78
C ARG A 272 -1.60 8.35 -7.90
N ARG A 273 -2.34 8.31 -6.79
CA ARG A 273 -3.71 7.79 -6.70
C ARG A 273 -3.83 6.38 -7.27
N ILE A 274 -2.87 5.52 -6.94
CA ILE A 274 -2.84 4.13 -7.42
C ILE A 274 -3.30 3.19 -6.30
N PRO A 275 -4.40 2.44 -6.48
CA PRO A 275 -4.85 1.49 -5.48
C PRO A 275 -3.80 0.41 -5.23
N ILE A 276 -3.53 0.11 -3.96
CA ILE A 276 -2.77 -1.06 -3.52
C ILE A 276 -3.67 -1.94 -2.66
N ILE A 277 -3.85 -3.19 -3.09
CA ILE A 277 -4.59 -4.21 -2.35
C ILE A 277 -3.59 -5.16 -1.71
N GLN A 278 -3.68 -5.28 -0.39
CA GLN A 278 -2.82 -6.05 0.48
C GLN A 278 -1.33 -5.68 0.35
N PRO A 279 -0.90 -4.52 0.87
CA PRO A 279 0.53 -4.27 1.05
C PRO A 279 1.14 -5.31 2.02
N ILE A 280 2.34 -5.82 1.71
CA ILE A 280 3.10 -6.69 2.62
C ILE A 280 3.91 -5.78 3.55
N THR A 281 3.48 -5.70 4.80
CA THR A 281 4.10 -4.92 5.90
C THR A 281 3.75 -5.54 7.26
N LEU A 282 4.56 -5.23 8.27
CA LEU A 282 4.25 -5.52 9.67
C LEU A 282 3.27 -4.49 10.27
N SER A 283 3.27 -3.26 9.77
CA SER A 283 2.53 -2.14 10.34
C SER A 283 1.47 -1.67 9.36
N THR A 284 0.22 -1.60 9.82
CA THR A 284 -0.84 -0.95 9.03
C THR A 284 -0.84 0.57 9.21
N GLY A 285 -0.23 1.06 10.30
CA GLY A 285 0.57 2.29 10.39
C GLY A 285 -0.02 3.64 9.97
N LEU A 286 -1.27 3.73 9.51
CA LEU A 286 -1.83 4.94 8.92
C LEU A 286 -3.29 5.12 9.34
N ARG A 287 -3.50 5.81 10.46
CA ARG A 287 -4.80 6.44 10.74
C ARG A 287 -5.09 7.49 9.65
N PRO A 288 -6.32 7.52 9.09
CA PRO A 288 -6.54 7.97 7.72
C PRO A 288 -6.56 9.49 7.60
N ARG A 289 -5.38 10.07 7.38
CA ARG A 289 -5.23 11.18 6.45
C ARG A 289 -4.18 10.76 5.41
N GLY A 290 -4.63 10.43 4.20
CA GLY A 290 -3.74 10.12 3.07
C GLY A 290 -3.42 8.64 2.82
N ALA A 291 -4.27 7.70 3.28
CA ALA A 291 -4.16 6.27 2.96
C ALA A 291 -5.38 5.75 2.18
N ARG A 292 -6.04 6.62 1.40
CA ARG A 292 -7.32 6.31 0.74
C ARG A 292 -7.19 5.15 -0.26
N TYR A 293 -6.02 5.01 -0.86
CA TYR A 293 -5.73 4.01 -1.89
C TYR A 293 -5.15 2.71 -1.35
N MET A 294 -5.02 2.53 -0.02
CA MET A 294 -4.41 1.35 0.59
C MET A 294 -5.46 0.48 1.28
N PHE A 295 -5.53 -0.81 0.92
CA PHE A 295 -6.47 -1.77 1.51
C PHE A 295 -5.72 -2.95 2.13
N TYR A 296 -5.76 -3.07 3.44
CA TYR A 296 -5.15 -4.17 4.20
C TYR A 296 -6.20 -5.23 4.50
N LEU A 297 -5.92 -6.50 4.21
CA LEU A 297 -6.83 -7.61 4.51
C LEU A 297 -6.82 -7.97 6.00
N SER A 298 -5.67 -7.81 6.67
CA SER A 298 -5.45 -8.13 8.08
C SER A 298 -5.00 -6.91 8.89
N SER A 299 -5.10 -7.00 10.22
CA SER A 299 -4.94 -5.88 11.15
C SER A 299 -3.50 -5.42 11.46
N GLY A 300 -2.49 -5.98 10.78
CA GLY A 300 -1.08 -5.73 11.11
C GLY A 300 -0.68 -6.22 12.51
N ILE A 301 0.53 -5.86 12.93
CA ILE A 301 1.04 -6.13 14.28
C ILE A 301 0.26 -5.33 15.32
N GLU A 302 -0.24 -4.14 14.98
CA GLU A 302 -0.95 -3.26 15.91
C GLU A 302 -2.27 -3.87 16.38
N GLY A 303 -3.09 -4.35 15.43
CA GLY A 303 -4.34 -5.03 15.76
C GLY A 303 -4.11 -6.39 16.44
N GLN A 304 -3.05 -7.11 16.05
CA GLN A 304 -2.65 -8.35 16.70
C GLN A 304 -2.24 -8.14 18.17
N CYS A 305 -1.46 -7.10 18.47
CA CYS A 305 -1.08 -6.76 19.83
C CYS A 305 -2.28 -6.28 20.67
N SER A 306 -3.18 -5.52 20.06
CA SER A 306 -4.44 -5.11 20.70
C SER A 306 -5.30 -6.32 21.07
N ALA A 307 -5.39 -7.31 20.18
CA ALA A 307 -6.07 -8.57 20.41
C ALA A 307 -5.37 -9.41 21.51
N LEU A 308 -4.03 -9.52 21.48
CA LEU A 308 -3.25 -10.18 22.54
C LEU A 308 -3.45 -9.52 23.90
N LEU A 309 -3.52 -8.19 23.94
CA LEU A 309 -3.78 -7.43 25.16
C LEU A 309 -5.18 -7.72 25.70
N LYS A 310 -6.21 -7.68 24.85
CA LYS A 310 -7.57 -8.04 25.24
C LYS A 310 -7.64 -9.46 25.77
N PHE A 311 -7.05 -10.40 25.03
CA PHE A 311 -6.98 -11.81 25.40
C PHE A 311 -6.29 -12.01 26.76
N ALA A 312 -5.16 -11.34 27.01
CA ALA A 312 -4.48 -11.38 28.30
C ALA A 312 -5.39 -10.90 29.43
N MET A 313 -6.15 -9.83 29.23
CA MET A 313 -6.99 -9.21 30.27
C MET A 313 -8.20 -10.04 30.70
N GLU A 314 -8.56 -11.07 29.93
CA GLU A 314 -9.63 -12.01 30.23
C GLU A 314 -9.14 -13.24 31.03
N ARG A 315 -7.85 -13.32 31.32
CA ARG A 315 -7.21 -14.50 31.92
C ARG A 315 -6.99 -14.39 33.41
N GLU A 316 -7.27 -15.47 34.12
CA GLU A 316 -7.09 -15.56 35.57
C GLU A 316 -5.61 -15.46 35.97
N GLU A 317 -4.71 -15.97 35.12
CA GLU A 317 -3.26 -15.95 35.32
C GLU A 317 -2.68 -14.52 35.39
N MET A 318 -3.42 -13.53 34.91
CA MET A 318 -3.03 -12.12 35.03
C MET A 318 -3.26 -11.54 36.43
N GLY A 319 -4.06 -12.19 37.26
CA GLY A 319 -4.41 -11.72 38.60
C GLY A 319 -5.08 -10.34 38.63
N ALA A 320 -5.30 -9.82 39.84
CA ALA A 320 -5.95 -8.52 40.05
C ALA A 320 -4.99 -7.33 39.89
N ALA A 321 -3.71 -7.50 40.26
CA ALA A 321 -2.72 -6.41 40.22
C ALA A 321 -2.22 -6.13 38.79
N ARG A 322 -2.11 -7.16 37.93
CA ARG A 322 -1.69 -7.11 36.52
C ARG A 322 -0.37 -6.35 36.29
N SER A 323 0.69 -7.05 35.93
CA SER A 323 1.98 -6.46 35.54
C SER A 323 2.44 -6.92 34.16
N PHE A 324 2.88 -5.97 33.33
CA PHE A 324 3.38 -6.21 31.98
C PHE A 324 4.82 -5.74 31.80
N LEU A 325 5.58 -6.55 31.06
CA LEU A 325 6.85 -6.17 30.48
C LEU A 325 6.72 -6.19 28.94
N ILE A 326 6.81 -5.03 28.30
CA ILE A 326 6.83 -4.90 26.84
C ILE A 326 8.31 -4.82 26.41
N VAL A 327 8.73 -5.77 25.60
CA VAL A 327 10.10 -5.89 25.09
C VAL A 327 10.10 -5.62 23.59
N HIS A 328 10.95 -4.73 23.10
CA HIS A 328 11.07 -4.44 21.66
C HIS A 328 12.52 -4.23 21.22
N ASP A 329 12.78 -4.31 19.92
CA ASP A 329 14.10 -4.06 19.30
C ASP A 329 14.13 -2.85 18.35
N GLY A 330 13.02 -2.10 18.31
CA GLY A 330 12.87 -0.89 17.50
C GLY A 330 12.04 -1.08 16.22
N MET A 331 11.78 -2.32 15.77
CA MET A 331 11.02 -2.56 14.53
C MET A 331 9.60 -1.99 14.53
N VAL A 332 8.99 -1.84 15.72
CA VAL A 332 7.62 -1.32 15.91
C VAL A 332 7.58 -0.21 16.96
N GLU A 333 8.66 0.57 17.07
CA GLU A 333 8.87 1.56 18.14
C GLU A 333 7.71 2.55 18.29
N GLU A 334 7.15 3.03 17.17
CA GLU A 334 6.03 3.98 17.19
C GLU A 334 4.79 3.39 17.85
N PHE A 335 4.52 2.10 17.61
CA PHE A 335 3.38 1.40 18.19
C PHE A 335 3.59 0.98 19.65
N VAL A 336 4.83 0.75 20.09
CA VAL A 336 5.13 0.35 21.48
C VAL A 336 4.57 1.35 22.48
N GLY A 337 4.72 2.65 22.21
CA GLY A 337 4.16 3.72 23.04
C GLY A 337 2.63 3.73 23.05
N GLU A 338 1.99 3.50 21.90
CA GLU A 338 0.53 3.40 21.80
C GLU A 338 0.00 2.20 22.59
N LEU A 339 0.64 1.03 22.48
CA LEU A 339 0.26 -0.16 23.22
C LEU A 339 0.38 0.06 24.74
N ALA A 340 1.47 0.67 25.20
CA ALA A 340 1.71 0.93 26.61
C ALA A 340 0.70 1.92 27.22
N THR A 341 0.12 2.82 26.41
CA THR A 341 -0.82 3.85 26.85
C THR A 341 -2.29 3.55 26.49
N ALA A 342 -2.56 2.42 25.82
CA ALA A 342 -3.89 2.01 25.42
C ALA A 342 -4.85 1.92 26.62
N PRO A 343 -6.16 2.21 26.46
CA PRO A 343 -7.12 2.17 27.57
C PRO A 343 -7.16 0.83 28.32
N LEU A 344 -6.92 -0.29 27.63
CA LEU A 344 -6.79 -1.60 28.27
C LEU A 344 -5.49 -1.73 29.08
N ALA A 345 -4.38 -1.17 28.61
CA ALA A 345 -3.11 -1.14 29.34
C ALA A 345 -3.19 -0.24 30.59
N GLN A 346 -4.04 0.79 30.59
CA GLN A 346 -4.29 1.62 31.78
C GLN A 346 -5.02 0.88 32.91
N ARG A 347 -5.63 -0.29 32.63
CA ARG A 347 -6.25 -1.16 33.64
C ARG A 347 -5.25 -2.11 34.29
N VAL A 348 -3.97 -1.99 33.95
CA VAL A 348 -2.86 -2.81 34.44
C VAL A 348 -2.15 -2.03 35.53
N GLY A 349 -1.81 -2.66 36.66
CA GLY A 349 -1.18 -1.97 37.78
C GLY A 349 0.24 -1.50 37.48
N ARG A 350 0.99 -2.21 36.62
CA ARG A 350 2.35 -1.82 36.20
C ARG A 350 2.64 -2.21 34.76
N VAL A 351 3.05 -1.25 33.94
CA VAL A 351 3.58 -1.49 32.58
C VAL A 351 5.02 -0.97 32.52
N ARG A 352 5.96 -1.84 32.15
CA ARG A 352 7.36 -1.46 31.88
C ARG A 352 7.67 -1.74 30.42
N VAL A 353 8.23 -0.75 29.74
CA VAL A 353 8.74 -0.87 28.37
C VAL A 353 10.27 -0.91 28.44
N ILE A 354 10.91 -1.81 27.69
CA ILE A 354 12.36 -1.91 27.64
C ILE A 354 12.82 -2.36 26.25
N ARG A 355 13.95 -1.79 25.80
CA ARG A 355 14.57 -2.24 24.55
C ARG A 355 15.50 -3.42 24.79
N THR A 356 15.62 -4.32 23.82
CA THR A 356 16.48 -5.52 23.96
C THR A 356 17.95 -5.19 24.20
N ASP A 357 18.45 -4.08 23.66
CA ASP A 357 19.84 -3.61 23.80
C ASP A 357 20.12 -2.93 25.15
N GLU A 358 19.09 -2.58 25.92
CA GLU A 358 19.22 -2.01 27.28
C GLU A 358 19.32 -3.10 28.36
N ILE A 359 19.20 -4.37 27.98
CA ILE A 359 19.08 -5.50 28.93
C ILE A 359 20.44 -6.14 29.16
N GLY A 360 21.04 -5.87 30.32
CA GLY A 360 22.29 -6.50 30.74
C GLY A 360 22.12 -7.95 31.23
N ASP A 361 21.08 -8.23 32.03
CA ASP A 361 20.78 -9.58 32.53
C ASP A 361 19.27 -9.83 32.62
N TRP A 362 18.78 -10.78 31.83
CA TRP A 362 17.36 -11.14 31.76
C TRP A 362 16.80 -11.72 33.08
N SER A 363 17.61 -12.49 33.83
CA SER A 363 17.15 -13.06 35.11
C SER A 363 16.88 -11.99 36.16
N SER A 364 17.78 -11.00 36.26
CA SER A 364 17.65 -9.86 37.17
C SER A 364 16.46 -8.99 36.78
N LEU A 365 16.32 -8.69 35.48
CA LEU A 365 15.17 -7.95 34.96
C LEU A 365 13.83 -8.62 35.33
N LEU A 366 13.70 -9.93 35.09
CA LEU A 366 12.47 -10.67 35.40
C LEU A 366 12.18 -10.70 36.90
N SER A 367 13.22 -10.83 37.73
CA SER A 367 13.08 -10.86 39.20
C SER A 367 12.64 -9.51 39.76
N GLU A 368 13.20 -8.41 39.26
CA GLU A 368 12.82 -7.05 39.68
C GLU A 368 11.45 -6.63 39.15
N ALA A 369 11.18 -6.95 37.88
CA ALA A 369 9.95 -6.55 37.20
C ALA A 369 8.75 -7.44 37.53
N ASP A 370 8.97 -8.64 38.08
CA ASP A 370 7.97 -9.66 38.42
C ASP A 370 6.70 -9.59 37.54
N PRO A 371 6.84 -9.77 36.21
CA PRO A 371 5.74 -9.55 35.29
C PRO A 371 4.77 -10.72 35.31
N ASN A 372 3.46 -10.45 35.26
CA ASN A 372 2.47 -11.49 34.96
C ASN A 372 2.51 -11.89 33.49
N ALA A 373 2.78 -10.93 32.60
CA ALA A 373 2.98 -11.21 31.18
C ALA A 373 4.14 -10.40 30.56
N VAL A 374 4.78 -11.02 29.57
CA VAL A 374 5.76 -10.41 28.68
C VAL A 374 5.14 -10.29 27.29
N PHE A 375 5.02 -9.07 26.78
CA PHE A 375 4.69 -8.80 25.38
C PHE A 375 5.98 -8.70 24.58
N TRP A 376 6.20 -9.65 23.70
CA TRP A 376 7.41 -9.76 22.90
C TRP A 376 7.20 -9.15 21.52
N LEU A 377 7.83 -8.00 21.29
CA LEU A 377 7.80 -7.19 20.07
C LEU A 377 9.21 -7.00 19.48
N ALA A 378 10.02 -8.04 19.56
CA ALA A 378 11.41 -8.08 19.09
C ALA A 378 11.70 -9.34 18.26
N SER A 379 12.85 -9.39 17.59
CA SER A 379 13.26 -10.54 16.80
C SER A 379 13.54 -11.79 17.64
N GLY A 380 13.30 -12.98 17.06
CA GLY A 380 13.48 -14.27 17.72
C GLY A 380 14.90 -14.59 18.22
N ARG A 381 15.92 -13.80 17.84
CA ARG A 381 17.30 -13.98 18.36
C ARG A 381 17.37 -13.66 19.85
N ALA A 382 16.83 -12.51 20.26
CA ALA A 382 16.83 -12.08 21.66
C ALA A 382 15.85 -12.91 22.52
N LEU A 383 14.91 -13.63 21.88
CA LEU A 383 13.94 -14.45 22.58
C LEU A 383 14.62 -15.59 23.35
N GLY A 384 15.69 -16.17 22.80
CA GLY A 384 16.46 -17.21 23.48
C GLY A 384 17.05 -16.73 24.81
N ASP A 385 17.52 -15.48 24.87
CA ASP A 385 18.10 -14.89 26.07
C ASP A 385 17.03 -14.65 27.15
N LEU A 386 15.84 -14.21 26.75
CA LEU A 386 14.67 -14.13 27.65
C LEU A 386 14.33 -15.51 28.23
N LEU A 387 14.22 -16.53 27.38
CA LEU A 387 13.86 -17.89 27.79
C LEU A 387 14.91 -18.49 28.75
N ALA A 388 16.20 -18.28 28.48
CA ALA A 388 17.29 -18.70 29.35
C ALA A 388 17.32 -17.92 30.68
N GLY A 389 17.06 -16.61 30.64
CA GLY A 389 16.93 -15.77 31.83
C GLY A 389 15.78 -16.20 32.74
N ALA A 390 14.61 -16.49 32.14
CA ALA A 390 13.44 -17.02 32.83
C ALA A 390 13.75 -18.36 33.53
N GLU A 391 14.45 -19.27 32.86
CA GLU A 391 14.85 -20.55 33.43
C GLU A 391 15.84 -20.41 34.60
N ARG A 392 16.79 -19.47 34.50
CA ARG A 392 17.73 -19.15 35.59
C ARG A 392 17.02 -18.56 36.80
N ALA A 393 16.08 -17.64 36.59
CA ALA A 393 15.32 -16.99 37.64
C ALA A 393 14.18 -17.86 38.21
N LYS A 394 13.79 -18.93 37.50
CA LYS A 394 12.58 -19.73 37.77
C LYS A 394 11.29 -18.88 37.74
N ILE A 395 11.25 -17.89 36.86
CA ILE A 395 10.11 -16.99 36.65
C ILE A 395 9.58 -17.19 35.24
N TYR A 396 8.31 -17.61 35.13
CA TYR A 396 7.68 -18.01 33.87
C TYR A 396 6.41 -17.17 33.63
N PRO A 397 6.54 -15.91 33.19
CA PRO A 397 5.39 -15.07 32.87
C PRO A 397 4.62 -15.63 31.68
N MET A 398 3.38 -15.19 31.48
CA MET A 398 2.70 -15.43 30.22
C MET A 398 3.47 -14.74 29.09
N LEU A 399 3.86 -15.46 28.05
CA LEU A 399 4.56 -14.93 26.90
C LEU A 399 3.57 -14.71 25.75
N LEU A 400 3.44 -13.46 25.32
CA LEU A 400 2.50 -13.02 24.29
C LEU A 400 3.28 -12.41 23.14
N ALA A 401 3.08 -12.91 21.92
CA ALA A 401 3.83 -12.40 20.79
C ALA A 401 3.08 -12.57 19.46
N PRO A 402 3.22 -11.64 18.52
CA PRO A 402 2.91 -11.94 17.13
C PRO A 402 3.82 -13.04 16.58
N ASN A 403 3.22 -14.04 15.92
CA ASN A 403 3.98 -15.19 15.39
C ASN A 403 5.12 -14.75 14.45
N ALA A 404 4.91 -13.66 13.69
CA ALA A 404 5.90 -13.13 12.76
C ALA A 404 7.23 -12.72 13.41
N LEU A 405 7.27 -12.51 14.74
CA LEU A 405 8.44 -11.97 15.44
C LEU A 405 9.29 -13.03 16.18
N VAL A 406 8.71 -14.19 16.52
CA VAL A 406 9.35 -15.14 17.45
C VAL A 406 10.18 -16.23 16.78
N GLY A 407 9.86 -16.60 15.54
CA GLY A 407 10.55 -17.68 14.82
C GLY A 407 10.41 -19.06 15.50
N GLN A 408 11.30 -20.00 15.15
CA GLN A 408 11.26 -21.39 15.65
C GLN A 408 11.75 -21.53 17.10
N GLN A 409 12.46 -20.52 17.61
CA GLN A 409 13.01 -20.49 18.96
C GLN A 409 11.93 -20.63 20.04
N ILE A 410 10.71 -20.17 19.76
CA ILE A 410 9.59 -20.26 20.70
C ILE A 410 9.26 -21.70 21.10
N TYR A 411 9.44 -22.67 20.20
CA TYR A 411 9.17 -24.09 20.45
C TYR A 411 10.25 -24.77 21.32
N GLN A 412 11.32 -24.06 21.65
CA GLN A 412 12.40 -24.50 22.53
C GLN A 412 12.27 -23.94 23.95
N ALA A 413 11.16 -23.25 24.26
CA ALA A 413 10.94 -22.68 25.57
C ALA A 413 10.99 -23.75 26.69
N PRO A 414 11.51 -23.40 27.89
CA PRO A 414 11.53 -24.30 29.03
C PRO A 414 10.13 -24.77 29.45
N GLN A 415 10.03 -25.96 30.05
CA GLN A 415 8.75 -26.54 30.49
C GLN A 415 7.97 -25.70 31.50
N GLY A 416 8.64 -24.79 32.24
CA GLY A 416 7.95 -23.83 33.10
C GLY A 416 6.98 -22.90 32.34
N PHE A 417 7.15 -22.73 31.02
CA PHE A 417 6.24 -22.00 30.14
C PHE A 417 5.09 -22.85 29.59
N ALA A 418 4.95 -24.13 29.96
CA ALA A 418 3.86 -24.96 29.49
C ALA A 418 2.50 -24.29 29.75
N LYS A 419 1.67 -24.17 28.70
CA LYS A 419 0.37 -23.46 28.70
C LYS A 419 0.45 -21.95 29.00
N ARG A 420 1.63 -21.34 28.94
CA ARG A 420 1.85 -19.90 29.20
C ARG A 420 2.28 -19.10 27.97
N ILE A 421 2.45 -19.74 26.82
CA ILE A 421 2.87 -19.07 25.57
C ILE A 421 1.69 -18.98 24.61
N PHE A 422 1.44 -17.78 24.09
CA PHE A 422 0.38 -17.52 23.14
C PHE A 422 0.85 -16.62 22.01
N LEU A 423 0.60 -17.09 20.80
CA LEU A 423 0.99 -16.45 19.57
C LEU A 423 -0.22 -15.91 18.84
N SER A 424 -0.12 -14.71 18.28
CA SER A 424 -1.16 -14.19 17.39
C SER A 424 -0.87 -14.54 15.93
N PHE A 425 -1.91 -14.94 15.20
CA PHE A 425 -1.89 -15.18 13.77
C PHE A 425 -2.99 -14.35 13.08
N PRO A 426 -2.67 -13.60 12.01
CA PRO A 426 -3.69 -12.84 11.28
C PRO A 426 -4.62 -13.73 10.45
N ILE A 427 -4.16 -14.94 10.12
CA ILE A 427 -4.88 -15.92 9.29
C ILE A 427 -4.44 -17.33 9.70
N LEU A 428 -5.38 -18.26 9.70
CA LEU A 428 -5.13 -19.68 9.89
C LEU A 428 -5.75 -20.51 8.74
N PRO A 429 -5.25 -21.73 8.45
CA PRO A 429 -5.85 -22.60 7.43
C PRO A 429 -7.34 -22.89 7.67
N GLU A 430 -7.78 -22.92 8.93
CA GLU A 430 -9.17 -23.14 9.30
C GLU A 430 -10.10 -21.98 8.88
N ASP A 431 -9.56 -20.80 8.58
CA ASP A 431 -10.35 -19.67 8.08
C ASP A 431 -10.87 -19.90 6.65
N GLN A 432 -10.30 -20.85 5.92
CA GLN A 432 -10.76 -21.14 4.56
C GLN A 432 -12.17 -21.74 4.58
N SER A 433 -13.02 -21.30 3.65
CA SER A 433 -14.27 -21.99 3.36
C SER A 433 -14.00 -23.31 2.64
N ALA A 434 -14.97 -24.23 2.62
CA ALA A 434 -14.83 -25.49 1.88
C ALA A 434 -14.53 -25.24 0.38
N GLY A 435 -15.21 -24.28 -0.24
CA GLY A 435 -14.94 -23.86 -1.62
C GLY A 435 -13.57 -23.21 -1.79
N GLY A 436 -13.14 -22.40 -0.83
CA GLY A 436 -11.81 -21.77 -0.85
C GLY A 436 -10.68 -22.79 -0.77
N ARG A 437 -10.80 -23.81 0.10
CA ARG A 437 -9.86 -24.93 0.16
C ARG A 437 -9.80 -25.69 -1.17
N ALA A 438 -10.95 -26.02 -1.75
CA ALA A 438 -11.01 -26.72 -3.02
C ALA A 438 -10.36 -25.90 -4.16
N GLU A 439 -10.61 -24.58 -4.20
CA GLU A 439 -9.97 -23.66 -5.14
C GLU A 439 -8.44 -23.63 -4.96
N PHE A 440 -7.97 -23.49 -3.72
CA PHE A 440 -6.54 -23.49 -3.40
C PHE A 440 -5.87 -24.78 -3.87
N HIS A 441 -6.45 -25.95 -3.56
CA HIS A 441 -5.92 -27.23 -4.00
C HIS A 441 -5.95 -27.40 -5.52
N ARG A 442 -6.97 -26.90 -6.20
CA ARG A 442 -7.04 -26.92 -7.67
C ARG A 442 -5.91 -26.09 -8.30
N LEU A 443 -5.62 -24.91 -7.75
CA LEU A 443 -4.51 -24.06 -8.20
C LEU A 443 -3.16 -24.73 -7.90
N ALA A 444 -2.98 -25.25 -6.67
CA ALA A 444 -1.76 -25.94 -6.26
C ALA A 444 -1.47 -27.20 -7.10
N GLY A 445 -2.48 -28.05 -7.30
CA GLY A 445 -2.39 -29.32 -8.02
C GLY A 445 -2.12 -29.19 -9.51
N SER A 446 -2.25 -27.99 -10.08
CA SER A 446 -1.85 -27.71 -11.46
C SER A 446 -0.34 -27.49 -11.64
N GLY A 447 0.48 -27.87 -10.66
CA GLY A 447 1.94 -27.79 -10.70
C GLY A 447 2.52 -26.41 -10.43
N HIS A 448 1.71 -25.47 -9.94
CA HIS A 448 2.12 -24.07 -9.78
C HIS A 448 2.74 -23.77 -8.41
N PHE A 449 2.46 -24.56 -7.36
CA PHE A 449 2.89 -24.22 -5.99
C PHE A 449 4.04 -25.09 -5.51
N SER A 450 5.15 -24.44 -5.18
CA SER A 450 6.22 -25.02 -4.36
C SER A 450 5.75 -25.22 -2.90
N GLU A 451 6.34 -26.15 -2.15
CA GLU A 451 6.00 -26.35 -0.73
C GLU A 451 6.30 -25.12 0.14
N GLY A 452 5.50 -24.90 1.18
CA GLY A 452 5.68 -23.83 2.18
C GLY A 452 4.83 -22.57 1.98
N ASP A 453 4.99 -21.63 2.92
CA ASP A 453 4.42 -20.27 2.90
C ASP A 453 2.89 -20.19 2.73
N LEU A 454 2.14 -21.15 3.29
CA LEU A 454 0.69 -21.24 3.16
C LEU A 454 -0.02 -19.91 3.48
N ALA A 455 0.33 -19.26 4.61
CA ALA A 455 -0.28 -17.98 4.99
C ALA A 455 -0.09 -16.88 3.92
N THR A 456 1.11 -16.79 3.33
CA THR A 456 1.40 -15.86 2.22
C THR A 456 0.57 -16.19 0.99
N ARG A 457 0.43 -17.48 0.64
CA ARG A 457 -0.38 -17.90 -0.51
C ARG A 457 -1.86 -17.59 -0.28
N LEU A 458 -2.38 -17.81 0.92
CA LEU A 458 -3.75 -17.45 1.28
C LEU A 458 -3.97 -15.93 1.23
N SER A 459 -3.00 -15.13 1.69
CA SER A 459 -3.00 -13.67 1.56
C SER A 459 -3.06 -13.23 0.09
N ALA A 460 -2.12 -13.70 -0.73
CA ALA A 460 -2.04 -13.36 -2.15
C ALA A 460 -3.31 -13.76 -2.93
N LEU A 461 -3.86 -14.95 -2.66
CA LEU A 461 -5.10 -15.38 -3.29
C LEU A 461 -6.30 -14.56 -2.81
N SER A 462 -6.36 -14.20 -1.53
CA SER A 462 -7.39 -13.28 -1.01
C SER A 462 -7.32 -11.91 -1.68
N ALA A 463 -6.12 -11.36 -1.85
CA ALA A 463 -5.90 -10.08 -2.52
C ALA A 463 -6.39 -10.14 -3.98
N ALA A 464 -6.02 -11.18 -4.72
CA ALA A 464 -6.49 -11.41 -6.09
C ALA A 464 -8.02 -11.49 -6.16
N LYS A 465 -8.65 -12.21 -5.24
CA LYS A 465 -10.12 -12.34 -5.19
C LYS A 465 -10.81 -11.03 -4.86
N LEU A 466 -10.29 -10.23 -3.92
CA LEU A 466 -10.84 -8.92 -3.63
C LEU A 466 -10.82 -8.02 -4.88
N LEU A 467 -9.69 -8.00 -5.61
CA LEU A 467 -9.58 -7.26 -6.86
C LEU A 467 -10.59 -7.76 -7.91
N ILE A 468 -10.70 -9.09 -8.11
CA ILE A 468 -11.62 -9.68 -9.08
C ILE A 468 -13.07 -9.32 -8.76
N GLU A 469 -13.50 -9.45 -7.51
CA GLU A 469 -14.85 -9.11 -7.08
C GLU A 469 -15.13 -7.60 -7.22
N ALA A 470 -14.14 -6.76 -6.91
CA ALA A 470 -14.25 -5.32 -7.13
C ALA A 470 -14.42 -4.98 -8.62
N LEU A 471 -13.58 -5.56 -9.50
CA LEU A 471 -13.66 -5.35 -10.95
C LEU A 471 -14.98 -5.84 -11.55
N LYS A 472 -15.46 -7.02 -11.11
CA LYS A 472 -16.79 -7.53 -11.50
C LYS A 472 -17.90 -6.55 -11.09
N LYS A 473 -17.82 -5.96 -9.89
CA LYS A 473 -18.83 -5.03 -9.40
C LYS A 473 -18.75 -3.65 -10.06
N VAL A 474 -17.56 -3.18 -10.42
CA VAL A 474 -17.36 -1.91 -11.15
C VAL A 474 -17.95 -1.97 -12.57
N GLY A 475 -17.81 -3.10 -13.26
CA GLY A 475 -18.26 -3.25 -14.64
C GLY A 475 -17.19 -2.90 -15.68
N ARG A 476 -17.62 -2.77 -16.94
CA ARG A 476 -16.75 -2.52 -18.10
C ARG A 476 -16.02 -1.17 -18.06
N GLU A 477 -16.61 -0.15 -17.43
CA GLU A 477 -16.02 1.20 -17.33
C GLU A 477 -15.15 1.35 -16.08
N VAL A 478 -14.07 0.58 -16.02
CA VAL A 478 -13.17 0.55 -14.86
C VAL A 478 -12.30 1.82 -14.76
N THR A 479 -12.21 2.36 -13.55
CA THR A 479 -11.24 3.42 -13.17
C THR A 479 -10.74 3.13 -11.75
N ARG A 480 -9.59 3.67 -11.38
CA ARG A 480 -8.99 3.54 -10.05
C ARG A 480 -9.93 4.09 -8.97
N GLU A 481 -10.58 5.20 -9.24
CA GLU A 481 -11.57 5.81 -8.32
C GLU A 481 -12.81 4.92 -8.15
N LYS A 482 -13.33 4.32 -9.23
CA LYS A 482 -14.45 3.36 -9.12
C LYS A 482 -14.04 2.09 -8.39
N LEU A 483 -12.80 1.61 -8.60
CA LEU A 483 -12.25 0.47 -7.86
C LEU A 483 -12.22 0.77 -6.36
N VAL A 484 -11.63 1.90 -5.96
CA VAL A 484 -11.55 2.34 -4.56
C VAL A 484 -12.96 2.46 -3.95
N ALA A 485 -13.86 3.18 -4.61
CA ALA A 485 -15.23 3.36 -4.14
C ALA A 485 -16.00 2.03 -4.02
N THR A 486 -15.73 1.07 -4.90
CA THR A 486 -16.34 -0.26 -4.85
C THR A 486 -15.76 -1.09 -3.70
N CYS A 487 -14.45 -1.05 -3.50
CA CYS A 487 -13.81 -1.71 -2.36
C CYS A 487 -14.38 -1.19 -1.03
N GLU A 488 -14.57 0.13 -0.90
CA GLU A 488 -15.16 0.79 0.28
C GLU A 488 -16.60 0.36 0.59
N GLN A 489 -17.29 -0.32 -0.34
CA GLN A 489 -18.67 -0.79 -0.15
C GLN A 489 -18.76 -2.26 0.24
N PHE A 490 -17.64 -2.99 0.31
CA PHE A 490 -17.68 -4.38 0.70
C PHE A 490 -17.94 -4.53 2.20
N TYR A 491 -18.98 -5.29 2.51
CA TYR A 491 -19.36 -5.68 3.85
C TYR A 491 -19.46 -7.20 3.91
N GLU A 492 -18.78 -7.80 4.89
CA GLU A 492 -18.67 -9.25 5.11
C GLU A 492 -18.42 -10.05 3.82
N LEU A 493 -17.57 -9.52 2.93
CA LEU A 493 -17.24 -10.18 1.67
C LEU A 493 -16.44 -11.45 1.96
N ASN A 494 -17.01 -12.59 1.59
CA ASN A 494 -16.37 -13.88 1.71
C ASN A 494 -15.45 -14.16 0.50
N LEU A 495 -14.14 -14.03 0.72
CA LEU A 495 -13.12 -14.35 -0.27
C LEU A 495 -12.78 -15.86 -0.30
N GLY A 496 -13.23 -16.63 0.69
CA GLY A 496 -13.05 -18.07 0.81
C GLY A 496 -11.69 -18.52 1.34
N GLN A 497 -10.65 -17.69 1.28
CA GLN A 497 -9.30 -18.04 1.72
C GLN A 497 -8.96 -17.57 3.14
N MET A 498 -9.79 -16.69 3.68
CA MET A 498 -9.65 -16.07 5.00
C MET A 498 -11.03 -15.70 5.53
N ARG A 499 -11.09 -15.18 6.77
CA ARG A 499 -12.33 -14.62 7.35
C ARG A 499 -12.92 -13.52 6.45
N PRO A 500 -14.25 -13.30 6.48
CA PRO A 500 -14.89 -12.27 5.67
C PRO A 500 -14.30 -10.87 5.92
N VAL A 501 -14.07 -10.12 4.84
CA VAL A 501 -13.49 -8.77 4.90
C VAL A 501 -14.57 -7.70 4.78
N SER A 502 -14.42 -6.60 5.49
CA SER A 502 -15.25 -5.40 5.25
C SER A 502 -14.39 -4.15 5.20
N PHE A 503 -14.75 -3.20 4.35
CA PHE A 503 -14.08 -1.92 4.17
C PHE A 503 -15.08 -0.77 4.25
N GLY A 504 -14.56 0.45 4.29
CA GLY A 504 -15.31 1.69 4.32
C GLY A 504 -14.41 2.87 4.00
N PRO A 505 -14.97 4.08 3.80
CA PRO A 505 -14.17 5.28 3.57
C PRO A 505 -13.08 5.50 4.64
N ASP A 506 -13.41 5.19 5.89
CA ASP A 506 -12.51 5.32 7.05
C ASP A 506 -12.03 3.96 7.60
N ARG A 507 -12.35 2.86 6.90
CA ARG A 507 -11.96 1.49 7.29
C ARG A 507 -11.13 0.85 6.18
N ARG A 508 -9.81 0.84 6.38
CA ARG A 508 -8.82 0.26 5.48
C ARG A 508 -8.31 -1.12 5.89
N VAL A 509 -8.78 -1.64 7.02
CA VAL A 509 -8.48 -2.99 7.51
C VAL A 509 -9.73 -3.87 7.35
N GLY A 510 -9.59 -4.90 6.52
CA GLY A 510 -10.64 -5.86 6.17
C GLY A 510 -11.09 -6.68 7.36
N THR A 511 -10.12 -7.29 8.05
CA THR A 511 -10.33 -8.20 9.18
C THR A 511 -9.62 -7.66 10.44
N PRO A 512 -10.31 -6.86 11.27
CA PRO A 512 -9.73 -6.26 12.47
C PRO A 512 -9.72 -7.28 13.64
N GLY A 513 -8.74 -8.17 13.65
CA GLY A 513 -8.53 -9.11 14.75
C GLY A 513 -7.44 -10.13 14.45
N ALA A 514 -7.27 -11.10 15.34
CA ALA A 514 -6.30 -12.15 15.20
C ALA A 514 -6.68 -13.42 15.96
N HIS A 515 -6.12 -14.55 15.52
CA HIS A 515 -6.21 -15.84 16.22
C HIS A 515 -5.15 -15.92 17.31
N MET A 516 -5.58 -16.24 18.52
CA MET A 516 -4.72 -16.56 19.66
C MET A 516 -4.50 -18.07 19.69
N VAL A 517 -3.24 -18.50 19.58
CA VAL A 517 -2.87 -19.91 19.52
C VAL A 517 -1.85 -20.22 20.61
N GLY A 518 -2.10 -21.25 21.41
CA GLY A 518 -1.13 -21.70 22.41
C GLY A 518 0.05 -22.41 21.76
N VAL A 519 1.15 -22.55 22.48
CA VAL A 519 2.28 -23.42 22.07
C VAL A 519 2.29 -24.70 22.91
N ASP A 520 2.36 -25.84 22.24
CA ASP A 520 2.59 -27.15 22.86
C ASP A 520 4.08 -27.49 22.82
N LEU A 521 4.72 -27.46 23.99
CA LEU A 521 6.15 -27.73 24.16
C LEU A 521 6.50 -29.23 24.10
N GLN A 522 5.51 -30.13 24.23
CA GLN A 522 5.75 -31.57 24.08
C GLN A 522 5.86 -31.95 22.61
N THR A 523 4.91 -31.49 21.81
CA THR A 523 4.90 -31.73 20.36
C THR A 523 5.75 -30.72 19.57
N ARG A 524 6.23 -29.66 20.25
CA ARG A 524 6.96 -28.53 19.64
C ARG A 524 6.16 -27.89 18.49
N GLY A 525 4.88 -27.68 18.74
CA GLY A 525 3.92 -27.21 17.76
C GLY A 525 2.90 -26.26 18.36
N LEU A 526 1.88 -25.97 17.56
CA LEU A 526 0.75 -25.13 17.96
C LEU A 526 -0.29 -25.97 18.71
N ALA A 527 -0.80 -25.43 19.82
CA ALA A 527 -1.91 -26.00 20.57
C ALA A 527 -3.23 -25.43 20.03
N LEU A 528 -3.99 -26.27 19.34
CA LEU A 528 -5.32 -25.98 18.81
C LEU A 528 -6.43 -26.50 19.75
N PRO A 529 -7.66 -25.93 19.72
CA PRO A 529 -8.14 -24.90 18.80
C PRO A 529 -7.64 -23.49 19.13
N ALA A 530 -7.52 -22.67 18.09
CA ALA A 530 -7.26 -21.24 18.21
C ALA A 530 -8.52 -20.47 18.65
N GLN A 531 -8.34 -19.33 19.32
CA GLN A 531 -9.42 -18.40 19.65
C GLN A 531 -9.30 -17.13 18.81
N TRP A 532 -10.35 -16.78 18.06
CA TRP A 532 -10.41 -15.47 17.41
C TRP A 532 -10.70 -14.36 18.41
N VAL A 533 -9.92 -13.27 18.35
CA VAL A 533 -10.10 -12.07 19.19
C VAL A 533 -10.12 -10.85 18.29
N ASP A 534 -11.25 -10.14 18.26
CA ASP A 534 -11.38 -8.87 17.54
C ASP A 534 -10.53 -7.78 18.20
N CYS A 535 -9.87 -6.96 17.38
CA CYS A 535 -9.31 -5.70 17.85
C CYS A 535 -10.43 -4.64 17.81
N GLU A 536 -10.67 -3.93 18.92
CA GLU A 536 -11.64 -2.83 18.91
C GLU A 536 -11.20 -1.77 17.91
N VAL A 537 -11.91 -1.68 16.79
CA VAL A 537 -11.85 -0.50 15.92
C VAL A 537 -12.72 0.55 16.61
N ARG A 538 -12.09 1.43 17.38
CA ARG A 538 -12.74 2.66 17.85
C ARG A 538 -12.89 3.65 16.72
#